data_AF-A0A3B4XV47-F1
#
_entry.id   AF-A0A3B4XV47-F1
#
_cell.length_a   1.000
_cell.length_b   1.000
_cell.length_c   1.000
_cell.angle_alpha   90.00
_cell.angle_beta   90.00
_cell.angle_gamma   90.00
#
_symmetry.space_group_name_H-M   'P 1'
#
loop_
_entity.id
_entity.type
_entity.pdbx_description
1 polymer ?
#
loop_
_entity_poly.entity_id
_entity_poly.type
_entity_poly.pdbx_seq_one_letter_code
_entity_poly.pdbx_strand_id
1 'polypeptide(L)'
;MNAEAKHEDNEVRNDTERETFANFSNEKNNSSLIVNGNEKQGVSAEVGASHPEEENSEDTKTTEEPPVEAPEPEENSGEQLSVVDITTSKNLDVQINEVNDQLMSHEESVVFEINSNDDDGPPRLHLETPERERTSSPAQEEEEKEAEEEEFTAASAENEDIIYEDCMQVLHELCEERDKASRHSSQLQMKLAEYLSKKSGDDTQLEWEMLVTEQLQEYEKYMNILTDMKHQLTTDSEAAQQQAEELKLQSQEKVDKVENEWQEFVALKRHIAMTVLSRCLGKQASQAKVESTLAAEQRRQDELIKLRLKHIKLKMKIGRLEAELRDEEEHGRDPLQVQFEQLQAARLEQRKQAEKQSEESLKLQNKISSSLEVLSNIKEKLFWNQMEVQSKREQLAQVEAMVARKRDLLTRTKQARNNLQRDNLRLKECRGLLGNRVLLRDFENTVDASDHLEEQLENLKCRQAEIAFSCGRWKKKLKTT
;
A
#
# COMPACT_ATOMS: atom_id res chain seq x y z
N MET A 1 -59.40 -34.34 27.86
CA MET A 1 -58.97 -34.03 29.24
C MET A 1 -57.49 -33.74 29.17
N ASN A 2 -57.02 -32.64 29.77
CA ASN A 2 -55.61 -32.20 29.86
C ASN A 2 -55.01 -31.79 28.48
N ALA A 3 -54.47 -30.58 28.21
CA ALA A 3 -53.90 -29.48 29.02
C ALA A 3 -52.59 -29.87 29.76
N GLU A 4 -51.52 -29.08 29.82
CA GLU A 4 -51.12 -27.77 29.25
C GLU A 4 -49.56 -27.80 29.16
N ALA A 5 -48.88 -27.27 28.12
CA ALA A 5 -48.54 -25.87 27.84
C ALA A 5 -47.50 -25.21 28.78
N LYS A 6 -46.36 -24.83 28.15
CA LYS A 6 -45.32 -23.86 28.56
C LYS A 6 -44.27 -24.27 29.62
N HIS A 7 -43.06 -23.79 29.37
CA HIS A 7 -41.89 -23.82 30.24
C HIS A 7 -41.63 -22.39 30.75
N GLU A 8 -41.12 -22.25 31.97
CA GLU A 8 -40.70 -20.97 32.54
C GLU A 8 -39.20 -20.71 32.28
N ASP A 9 -38.82 -19.44 32.25
CA ASP A 9 -37.47 -18.92 32.54
C ASP A 9 -37.58 -17.41 32.80
N ASN A 10 -37.40 -16.94 34.05
CA ASN A 10 -37.62 -15.53 34.42
C ASN A 10 -37.07 -15.10 35.81
N GLU A 11 -35.78 -14.76 35.93
CA GLU A 11 -35.25 -13.84 36.97
C GLU A 11 -34.11 -13.00 36.33
N VAL A 12 -34.10 -11.66 36.33
CA VAL A 12 -34.03 -10.70 37.46
C VAL A 12 -32.62 -10.71 38.09
N ARG A 13 -31.67 -9.85 37.67
CA ARG A 13 -31.57 -8.37 37.85
C ARG A 13 -31.25 -7.97 39.29
N ASN A 14 -30.11 -7.31 39.52
CA ASN A 14 -30.03 -5.99 40.19
C ASN A 14 -28.59 -5.45 40.28
N ASP A 15 -28.48 -4.17 39.96
CA ASP A 15 -27.32 -3.29 40.13
C ASP A 15 -27.08 -2.92 41.61
N THR A 16 -25.92 -2.34 41.95
CA THR A 16 -25.85 -1.20 42.90
C THR A 16 -24.51 -0.43 42.73
N GLU A 17 -24.66 0.89 42.77
CA GLU A 17 -23.73 2.03 42.92
C GLU A 17 -22.51 1.80 43.88
N ARG A 18 -21.48 2.65 43.99
CA ARG A 18 -21.48 4.13 43.99
C ARG A 18 -20.06 4.74 43.92
N GLU A 19 -19.95 5.99 43.46
CA GLU A 19 -18.73 6.82 43.49
C GLU A 19 -18.48 7.50 44.86
N THR A 20 -17.26 7.98 45.16
CA THR A 20 -16.93 9.43 45.39
C THR A 20 -15.58 9.74 46.09
N PHE A 21 -15.01 10.91 45.73
CA PHE A 21 -14.13 11.84 46.48
C PHE A 21 -12.84 11.40 47.24
N ALA A 22 -11.70 11.57 46.55
CA ALA A 22 -10.69 12.63 46.76
C ALA A 22 -9.86 12.83 48.08
N ASN A 23 -8.53 12.92 47.85
CA ASN A 23 -7.57 13.97 48.29
C ASN A 23 -6.60 13.83 49.51
N PHE A 24 -5.36 14.28 49.21
CA PHE A 24 -4.28 14.86 50.04
C PHE A 24 -3.37 14.03 50.99
N SER A 25 -2.05 14.18 50.71
CA SER A 25 -0.93 14.39 51.68
C SER A 25 -0.41 13.20 52.52
N ASN A 26 0.86 13.13 52.99
CA ASN A 26 2.18 13.71 52.61
C ASN A 26 3.29 12.99 53.44
N GLU A 27 4.56 13.45 53.38
CA GLU A 27 5.77 13.05 54.14
C GLU A 27 6.58 11.88 53.53
N LYS A 28 7.91 11.96 53.27
CA LYS A 28 9.13 12.40 54.02
C LYS A 28 9.55 11.39 55.12
N ASN A 29 10.82 11.14 55.47
CA ASN A 29 12.17 11.73 55.21
C ASN A 29 13.18 10.55 55.05
N ASN A 30 14.43 10.62 54.55
CA ASN A 30 15.30 11.65 53.94
C ASN A 30 16.20 10.95 52.87
N SER A 31 17.49 11.17 52.51
CA SER A 31 18.70 11.89 52.99
C SER A 31 19.72 11.99 51.82
N SER A 32 20.74 12.86 51.70
CA SER A 32 21.03 14.26 52.11
C SER A 32 22.47 14.59 51.64
N LEU A 33 22.68 15.70 50.93
CA LEU A 33 23.95 16.45 50.62
C LEU A 33 23.72 17.16 49.26
N ILE A 34 23.57 18.49 49.09
CA ILE A 34 24.19 19.66 49.75
C ILE A 34 25.71 19.66 49.46
N VAL A 35 26.34 20.64 48.80
CA VAL A 35 26.31 22.10 49.02
C VAL A 35 26.32 22.94 47.71
N ASN A 36 25.58 24.05 47.78
CA ASN A 36 25.61 25.37 47.09
C ASN A 36 26.96 25.84 46.46
N GLY A 37 27.01 26.91 45.65
CA GLY A 37 26.02 27.94 45.29
C GLY A 37 26.44 28.72 44.02
N ASN A 38 25.54 29.47 43.37
CA ASN A 38 25.26 30.90 43.59
C ASN A 38 26.49 31.84 43.47
N GLU A 39 26.39 33.03 42.87
CA GLU A 39 25.19 33.91 42.81
C GLU A 39 25.08 34.73 41.51
N LYS A 40 23.91 35.35 41.28
CA LYS A 40 23.71 36.36 40.23
C LYS A 40 23.84 37.77 40.80
N GLN A 41 24.41 38.70 40.04
CA GLN A 41 24.07 40.11 40.16
C GLN A 41 24.09 40.76 38.77
N GLY A 42 23.18 41.70 38.53
CA GLY A 42 23.07 42.45 37.28
C GLY A 42 22.91 43.94 37.54
N VAL A 43 23.51 44.75 36.68
CA VAL A 43 23.38 46.22 36.66
C VAL A 43 23.38 46.64 35.18
N SER A 44 22.55 47.61 34.83
CA SER A 44 22.55 48.26 33.52
C SER A 44 22.70 49.77 33.70
N ALA A 45 23.69 50.40 33.05
CA ALA A 45 23.59 51.79 32.60
C ALA A 45 24.75 52.20 31.65
N GLU A 46 24.40 53.05 30.68
CA GLU A 46 25.15 54.23 30.19
C GLU A 46 26.42 54.11 29.29
N VAL A 47 26.20 54.42 28.00
CA VAL A 47 26.94 55.35 27.11
C VAL A 47 28.47 55.22 26.92
N GLY A 48 28.86 55.10 25.64
CA GLY A 48 30.21 55.46 25.16
C GLY A 48 30.36 55.20 23.66
N ALA A 49 30.50 56.26 22.85
CA ALA A 49 30.73 56.14 21.40
C ALA A 49 32.20 56.41 21.05
N SER A 50 32.72 55.76 19.97
CA SER A 50 33.65 56.34 18.98
C SER A 50 34.14 55.32 17.94
N HIS A 51 33.92 55.63 16.65
CA HIS A 51 34.89 55.40 15.55
C HIS A 51 35.96 56.51 15.62
N PRO A 52 37.13 56.48 14.90
CA PRO A 52 37.46 55.89 13.58
C PRO A 52 38.62 54.85 13.72
N GLU A 53 39.71 54.67 12.94
CA GLU A 53 40.37 55.26 11.73
C GLU A 53 41.53 54.28 11.34
N GLU A 54 41.99 53.98 10.12
CA GLU A 54 41.43 53.94 8.74
C GLU A 54 42.35 52.98 7.89
N GLU A 55 42.40 53.10 6.54
CA GLU A 55 43.34 52.48 5.56
C GLU A 55 43.32 50.93 5.32
N ASN A 56 43.83 50.39 4.20
CA ASN A 56 43.67 50.67 2.75
C ASN A 56 44.56 49.68 1.93
N SER A 57 44.02 48.99 0.92
CA SER A 57 44.81 48.51 -0.24
C SER A 57 43.95 47.91 -1.38
N GLU A 58 43.52 48.80 -2.28
CA GLU A 58 43.67 48.72 -3.75
C GLU A 58 44.76 47.75 -4.29
N ASP A 59 44.74 47.23 -5.54
CA ASP A 59 43.80 47.35 -6.69
C ASP A 59 44.05 46.23 -7.75
N THR A 60 43.24 46.19 -8.81
CA THR A 60 43.46 45.76 -10.22
C THR A 60 42.94 44.38 -10.69
N LYS A 61 42.51 44.21 -11.97
CA LYS A 61 41.83 45.14 -12.92
C LYS A 61 41.16 44.36 -14.10
N THR A 62 40.05 44.90 -14.60
CA THR A 62 39.23 44.60 -15.81
C THR A 62 39.89 44.01 -17.06
N THR A 63 39.10 43.23 -17.82
CA THR A 63 38.81 43.31 -19.29
C THR A 63 37.65 42.31 -19.57
N GLU A 64 36.68 42.41 -20.47
CA GLU A 64 35.88 43.41 -21.22
C GLU A 64 35.02 42.55 -22.22
N GLU A 65 34.17 43.13 -23.06
CA GLU A 65 32.95 42.51 -23.65
C GLU A 65 32.97 42.52 -25.22
N PRO A 66 31.89 42.39 -26.07
CA PRO A 66 30.50 41.87 -25.93
C PRO A 66 30.03 40.92 -27.12
N PRO A 67 28.95 41.12 -27.95
CA PRO A 67 27.99 40.01 -28.28
C PRO A 67 27.54 39.85 -29.77
N VAL A 68 26.67 38.87 -30.10
CA VAL A 68 25.90 38.84 -31.38
C VAL A 68 24.51 38.15 -31.28
N GLU A 69 23.45 38.90 -31.62
CA GLU A 69 22.12 38.58 -32.24
C GLU A 69 21.13 37.47 -31.75
N ALA A 70 19.84 37.79 -31.95
CA ALA A 70 18.64 36.93 -32.02
C ALA A 70 17.82 37.35 -33.28
N PRO A 71 16.78 36.61 -33.74
CA PRO A 71 15.41 36.86 -33.21
C PRO A 71 14.45 35.62 -33.23
N GLU A 72 13.16 35.91 -32.93
CA GLU A 72 11.98 35.03 -32.75
C GLU A 72 11.28 34.67 -34.12
N PRO A 73 10.00 34.19 -34.27
CA PRO A 73 8.85 34.01 -33.35
C PRO A 73 8.16 32.60 -33.48
N GLU A 74 6.94 32.24 -33.02
CA GLU A 74 5.71 32.94 -32.57
C GLU A 74 4.99 32.26 -31.36
N GLU A 75 4.13 33.06 -30.71
CA GLU A 75 2.82 32.83 -30.03
C GLU A 75 2.31 31.39 -29.71
N ASN A 76 1.49 31.14 -28.66
CA ASN A 76 0.49 32.03 -28.03
C ASN A 76 0.22 31.74 -26.53
N SER A 77 -0.40 32.71 -25.85
CA SER A 77 -0.99 32.73 -24.50
C SER A 77 -2.23 31.81 -24.36
N GLY A 78 -2.71 31.40 -23.18
CA GLY A 78 -2.22 31.55 -21.80
C GLY A 78 -3.35 31.46 -20.75
N GLU A 79 -3.06 31.93 -19.53
CA GLU A 79 -3.97 32.23 -18.38
C GLU A 79 -4.89 31.09 -17.84
N GLN A 80 -4.88 30.61 -16.58
CA GLN A 80 -4.70 31.16 -15.21
C GLN A 80 -6.05 31.25 -14.44
N LEU A 81 -5.99 31.21 -13.09
CA LEU A 81 -7.07 31.29 -12.08
C LEU A 81 -7.77 29.94 -11.77
N SER A 82 -8.19 29.65 -10.52
CA SER A 82 -7.83 30.23 -9.20
C SER A 82 -8.13 29.25 -8.06
N VAL A 83 -7.60 29.52 -6.86
CA VAL A 83 -7.79 28.67 -5.67
C VAL A 83 -9.14 28.94 -4.98
N VAL A 84 -9.65 27.89 -4.32
CA VAL A 84 -10.75 27.79 -3.36
C VAL A 84 -11.04 29.06 -2.53
N ASP A 85 -12.33 29.33 -2.31
CA ASP A 85 -12.81 29.99 -1.08
C ASP A 85 -14.11 29.32 -0.58
N ILE A 86 -14.42 29.42 0.73
CA ILE A 86 -15.54 28.72 1.38
C ILE A 86 -16.25 29.65 2.38
N THR A 87 -17.57 29.86 2.24
CA THR A 87 -18.59 29.85 3.32
C THR A 87 -19.98 30.35 2.86
N THR A 88 -21.00 30.08 3.70
CA THR A 88 -22.27 30.83 3.85
C THR A 88 -23.55 30.31 3.15
N SER A 89 -24.18 29.33 3.82
CA SER A 89 -25.56 29.38 4.37
C SER A 89 -26.79 29.69 3.48
N LYS A 90 -27.85 28.86 3.70
CA LYS A 90 -29.28 29.06 3.32
C LYS A 90 -29.64 28.86 1.83
N ASN A 91 -30.79 28.32 1.46
CA ASN A 91 -31.96 27.80 2.21
C ASN A 91 -32.39 26.42 1.63
N LEU A 92 -33.04 25.59 2.46
CA LEU A 92 -34.08 24.69 1.94
C LEU A 92 -35.37 25.49 1.81
N ASP A 93 -36.20 25.17 0.82
CA ASP A 93 -37.65 25.29 0.99
C ASP A 93 -38.36 24.15 0.27
N VAL A 94 -39.43 23.64 0.89
CA VAL A 94 -40.29 22.57 0.36
C VAL A 94 -41.65 23.18 0.12
N GLN A 95 -42.16 23.12 -1.12
CA GLN A 95 -43.53 23.53 -1.41
C GLN A 95 -44.31 22.40 -2.09
N ILE A 96 -45.04 21.66 -1.25
CA ILE A 96 -46.19 20.85 -1.66
C ILE A 96 -47.41 21.77 -1.67
N ASN A 97 -48.18 21.74 -2.76
CA ASN A 97 -49.64 22.00 -2.87
C ASN A 97 -49.95 21.88 -4.38
N GLU A 98 -50.66 20.87 -4.87
CA GLU A 98 -52.08 20.52 -4.66
C GLU A 98 -53.03 21.26 -5.62
N VAL A 99 -53.58 20.48 -6.58
CA VAL A 99 -54.80 20.65 -7.38
C VAL A 99 -54.99 21.96 -8.17
N ASN A 100 -55.06 21.82 -9.50
CA ASN A 100 -56.12 22.45 -10.30
C ASN A 100 -56.51 21.55 -11.50
N ASP A 101 -57.74 21.04 -11.50
CA ASP A 101 -58.30 20.31 -12.64
C ASP A 101 -58.70 21.27 -13.76
N GLN A 102 -58.27 20.99 -15.00
CA GLN A 102 -59.10 21.30 -16.17
C GLN A 102 -58.79 20.40 -17.37
N LEU A 103 -59.88 19.88 -17.96
CA LEU A 103 -59.86 19.15 -19.22
C LEU A 103 -59.40 20.07 -20.36
N MET A 104 -58.76 19.50 -21.40
CA MET A 104 -59.49 19.17 -22.64
C MET A 104 -58.66 18.32 -23.62
N SER A 105 -59.27 17.19 -23.99
CA SER A 105 -59.24 16.54 -25.31
C SER A 105 -57.93 16.50 -26.13
N HIS A 106 -57.45 15.28 -26.36
CA HIS A 106 -57.47 14.78 -27.73
C HIS A 106 -58.00 13.35 -27.76
N GLU A 107 -59.01 13.09 -28.58
CA GLU A 107 -59.41 11.73 -28.95
C GLU A 107 -58.52 11.29 -30.10
N GLU A 108 -58.01 10.05 -30.04
CA GLU A 108 -57.67 9.29 -31.25
C GLU A 108 -58.08 7.83 -31.04
N SER A 109 -58.86 7.31 -31.98
CA SER A 109 -59.62 6.07 -31.81
C SER A 109 -58.87 4.87 -32.40
N VAL A 110 -58.35 3.99 -31.55
CA VAL A 110 -57.91 2.65 -31.96
C VAL A 110 -58.76 1.61 -31.23
N VAL A 111 -59.67 0.98 -31.97
CA VAL A 111 -60.43 -0.19 -31.50
C VAL A 111 -59.54 -1.41 -31.60
N PHE A 112 -59.33 -2.11 -30.48
CA PHE A 112 -58.88 -3.49 -30.48
C PHE A 112 -60.00 -4.39 -29.93
N GLU A 113 -60.54 -5.24 -30.80
CA GLU A 113 -61.50 -6.27 -30.39
C GLU A 113 -60.80 -7.33 -29.53
N ILE A 114 -61.40 -7.64 -28.38
CA ILE A 114 -60.91 -8.68 -27.47
C ILE A 114 -61.42 -10.02 -27.97
N ASN A 115 -60.70 -10.64 -28.90
CA ASN A 115 -60.84 -12.07 -29.13
C ASN A 115 -60.10 -12.83 -28.02
N SER A 116 -60.87 -13.51 -27.18
CA SER A 116 -60.35 -14.50 -26.25
C SER A 116 -59.82 -15.69 -27.03
N ASN A 117 -58.55 -16.04 -26.84
CA ASN A 117 -58.08 -17.37 -26.45
C ASN A 117 -56.55 -17.44 -26.62
N ASP A 118 -55.81 -17.54 -25.51
CA ASP A 118 -54.45 -18.08 -25.50
C ASP A 118 -54.26 -18.91 -24.23
N ASP A 119 -53.78 -20.14 -24.42
CA ASP A 119 -53.50 -21.15 -23.39
C ASP A 119 -52.00 -21.41 -23.40
N ASP A 120 -51.27 -20.62 -22.61
CA ASP A 120 -49.82 -20.47 -22.75
C ASP A 120 -49.06 -21.47 -21.85
N GLY A 121 -49.06 -22.74 -22.26
CA GLY A 121 -48.25 -23.81 -21.69
C GLY A 121 -46.80 -23.80 -22.23
N PRO A 122 -45.79 -24.20 -21.43
CA PRO A 122 -44.38 -23.99 -21.78
C PRO A 122 -43.94 -24.80 -23.03
N PRO A 123 -43.10 -24.22 -23.92
CA PRO A 123 -42.77 -24.87 -25.20
C PRO A 123 -41.99 -26.18 -25.06
N ARG A 124 -42.48 -27.24 -25.70
CA ARG A 124 -41.69 -28.46 -25.93
C ARG A 124 -40.88 -28.31 -27.22
N LEU A 125 -39.56 -28.24 -27.11
CA LEU A 125 -38.65 -28.23 -28.25
C LEU A 125 -38.66 -29.58 -28.98
N HIS A 126 -39.05 -29.57 -30.26
CA HIS A 126 -39.10 -30.75 -31.12
C HIS A 126 -37.70 -30.98 -31.74
N LEU A 127 -36.89 -31.84 -31.11
CA LEU A 127 -35.60 -32.27 -31.64
C LEU A 127 -35.79 -33.47 -32.58
N GLU A 128 -35.84 -33.17 -33.88
CA GLU A 128 -36.09 -34.15 -34.93
C GLU A 128 -34.77 -34.71 -35.49
N THR A 129 -34.34 -35.87 -35.00
CA THR A 129 -33.21 -36.62 -35.57
C THR A 129 -33.70 -37.57 -36.66
N PRO A 130 -33.23 -37.48 -37.91
CA PRO A 130 -33.62 -38.40 -38.97
C PRO A 130 -32.98 -39.78 -38.75
N GLU A 131 -33.79 -40.79 -38.44
CA GLU A 131 -33.33 -42.17 -38.36
C GLU A 131 -32.97 -42.75 -39.74
N ARG A 132 -32.13 -43.79 -39.71
CA ARG A 132 -31.34 -44.26 -40.85
C ARG A 132 -31.78 -45.65 -41.26
N GLU A 133 -32.92 -45.76 -41.92
CA GLU A 133 -33.41 -47.06 -42.37
C GLU A 133 -32.47 -47.71 -43.40
N ARG A 134 -32.21 -49.00 -43.20
CA ARG A 134 -31.46 -49.86 -44.12
C ARG A 134 -32.21 -51.17 -44.33
N THR A 135 -32.71 -51.34 -45.55
CA THR A 135 -32.76 -52.61 -46.29
C THR A 135 -33.39 -53.83 -45.62
N SER A 136 -34.63 -54.14 -46.03
CA SER A 136 -35.03 -55.53 -46.30
C SER A 136 -36.00 -55.56 -47.50
N SER A 137 -35.82 -56.52 -48.41
CA SER A 137 -36.61 -56.66 -49.65
C SER A 137 -37.60 -57.85 -49.54
N PRO A 138 -38.30 -58.33 -50.60
CA PRO A 138 -39.77 -58.22 -50.60
C PRO A 138 -40.56 -59.53 -50.78
N ALA A 139 -41.89 -59.44 -50.62
CA ALA A 139 -42.91 -60.37 -51.11
C ALA A 139 -44.09 -59.51 -51.62
N GLN A 140 -44.50 -59.57 -52.89
CA GLN A 140 -45.36 -60.58 -53.53
C GLN A 140 -46.84 -60.50 -53.11
N GLU A 141 -47.59 -59.69 -53.86
CA GLU A 141 -49.03 -59.72 -54.22
C GLU A 141 -49.16 -58.51 -55.20
N GLU A 142 -49.59 -58.57 -56.48
CA GLU A 142 -50.75 -59.24 -57.13
C GLU A 142 -52.08 -58.77 -56.49
N GLU A 143 -53.06 -58.15 -57.19
CA GLU A 143 -53.49 -58.24 -58.60
C GLU A 143 -54.05 -56.92 -59.20
N GLU A 144 -54.14 -56.86 -60.54
CA GLU A 144 -55.21 -56.25 -61.40
C GLU A 144 -55.71 -54.79 -61.23
N LYS A 145 -55.53 -53.88 -62.23
CA LYS A 145 -56.46 -53.48 -63.35
C LYS A 145 -57.14 -52.11 -63.08
N GLU A 146 -57.69 -51.35 -64.04
CA GLU A 146 -57.69 -51.27 -65.53
C GLU A 146 -57.76 -49.74 -65.85
N ALA A 147 -56.93 -49.16 -66.72
CA ALA A 147 -57.13 -49.04 -68.17
C ALA A 147 -58.39 -48.25 -68.62
N GLU A 148 -58.23 -46.94 -68.85
CA GLU A 148 -58.98 -46.19 -69.88
C GLU A 148 -57.97 -45.36 -70.70
N GLU A 149 -57.91 -45.63 -72.01
CA GLU A 149 -57.17 -44.82 -73.00
C GLU A 149 -58.19 -44.10 -73.90
N GLU A 150 -57.95 -42.84 -74.24
CA GLU A 150 -58.40 -42.25 -75.52
C GLU A 150 -57.28 -41.38 -76.12
N GLU A 151 -57.40 -41.10 -77.42
CA GLU A 151 -56.27 -40.97 -78.36
C GLU A 151 -55.94 -39.51 -78.78
N PHE A 152 -54.89 -39.36 -79.60
CA PHE A 152 -54.35 -38.16 -80.28
C PHE A 152 -53.42 -37.27 -79.41
N THR A 153 -52.27 -36.78 -79.93
CA THR A 153 -51.77 -36.69 -81.32
C THR A 153 -50.34 -37.21 -81.52
N ALA A 154 -50.07 -37.91 -82.64
CA ALA A 154 -48.74 -38.42 -82.98
C ALA A 154 -47.78 -37.33 -83.52
N ALA A 155 -47.03 -36.65 -82.63
CA ALA A 155 -46.05 -35.61 -83.02
C ALA A 155 -44.79 -35.50 -82.12
N SER A 156 -44.56 -36.42 -81.18
CA SER A 156 -43.51 -36.28 -80.14
C SER A 156 -42.25 -37.14 -80.32
N ALA A 157 -42.35 -38.27 -81.04
CA ALA A 157 -41.35 -39.34 -81.04
C ALA A 157 -39.91 -38.92 -81.39
N GLU A 158 -39.71 -38.00 -82.34
CA GLU A 158 -38.36 -37.57 -82.76
C GLU A 158 -37.63 -36.66 -81.75
N ASN A 159 -38.33 -36.12 -80.75
CA ASN A 159 -37.69 -35.34 -79.69
C ASN A 159 -37.24 -36.21 -78.51
N GLU A 160 -37.94 -37.32 -78.23
CA GLU A 160 -37.72 -38.15 -77.04
C GLU A 160 -36.39 -38.93 -77.12
N ASP A 161 -36.03 -39.45 -78.30
CA ASP A 161 -34.74 -40.12 -78.52
C ASP A 161 -33.54 -39.17 -78.32
N ILE A 162 -33.66 -37.91 -78.75
CA ILE A 162 -32.59 -36.89 -78.57
C ILE A 162 -32.42 -36.57 -77.09
N ILE A 163 -33.53 -36.37 -76.38
CA ILE A 163 -33.53 -36.11 -74.92
C ILE A 163 -32.94 -37.30 -74.16
N TYR A 164 -33.22 -38.54 -74.58
CA TYR A 164 -32.66 -39.74 -73.96
C TYR A 164 -31.13 -39.84 -74.13
N GLU A 165 -30.60 -39.61 -75.33
CA GLU A 165 -29.15 -39.68 -75.59
C GLU A 165 -28.39 -38.56 -74.84
N ASP A 166 -28.93 -37.34 -74.80
CA ASP A 166 -28.38 -36.23 -74.00
C ASP A 166 -28.40 -36.56 -72.49
N CYS A 167 -29.48 -37.17 -71.98
CA CYS A 167 -29.55 -37.61 -70.59
C CYS A 167 -28.54 -38.72 -70.28
N MET A 168 -28.29 -39.64 -71.22
CA MET A 168 -27.29 -40.71 -71.08
C MET A 168 -25.86 -40.15 -71.07
N GLN A 169 -25.55 -39.13 -71.85
CA GLN A 169 -24.26 -38.45 -71.80
C GLN A 169 -24.05 -37.72 -70.46
N VAL A 170 -25.06 -36.98 -69.97
CA VAL A 170 -25.00 -36.33 -68.65
C VAL A 170 -24.82 -37.35 -67.52
N LEU A 171 -25.51 -38.51 -67.57
CA LEU A 171 -25.32 -39.59 -66.60
C LEU A 171 -23.90 -40.19 -66.65
N HIS A 172 -23.29 -40.30 -67.83
CA HIS A 172 -21.91 -40.77 -67.98
C HIS A 172 -20.90 -39.76 -67.38
N GLU A 173 -21.04 -38.47 -67.70
CA GLU A 173 -20.18 -37.41 -67.13
C GLU A 173 -20.28 -37.35 -65.60
N LEU A 174 -21.50 -37.41 -65.05
CA LEU A 174 -21.72 -37.46 -63.61
C LEU A 174 -21.11 -38.71 -62.95
N CYS A 175 -21.10 -39.86 -63.64
CA CYS A 175 -20.41 -41.06 -63.15
C CYS A 175 -18.89 -40.89 -63.15
N GLU A 176 -18.30 -40.29 -64.20
CA GLU A 176 -16.87 -39.99 -64.19
C GLU A 176 -16.48 -39.01 -63.07
N GLU A 177 -17.24 -37.93 -62.88
CA GLU A 177 -16.97 -36.95 -61.81
C GLU A 177 -17.14 -37.56 -60.41
N ARG A 178 -18.14 -38.42 -60.22
CA ARG A 178 -18.26 -39.24 -59.00
C ARG A 178 -17.03 -40.13 -58.78
N ASP A 179 -16.47 -40.74 -59.82
CA ASP A 179 -15.27 -41.57 -59.68
C ASP A 179 -13.96 -40.77 -59.58
N LYS A 180 -13.88 -39.58 -60.16
CA LYS A 180 -12.79 -38.62 -59.94
C LYS A 180 -12.79 -38.15 -58.48
N ALA A 181 -13.95 -37.74 -57.97
CA ALA A 181 -14.15 -37.35 -56.58
C ALA A 181 -13.88 -38.50 -55.59
N SER A 182 -14.35 -39.71 -55.88
CA SER A 182 -14.10 -40.92 -55.08
C SER A 182 -12.59 -41.21 -54.96
N ARG A 183 -11.86 -41.21 -56.09
CA ARG A 183 -10.39 -41.37 -56.09
C ARG A 183 -9.68 -40.26 -55.31
N HIS A 184 -10.11 -39.01 -55.44
CA HIS A 184 -9.53 -37.90 -54.68
C HIS A 184 -9.80 -38.02 -53.17
N SER A 185 -11.01 -38.45 -52.79
CA SER A 185 -11.38 -38.75 -51.39
C SER A 185 -10.51 -39.86 -50.81
N SER A 186 -10.33 -40.98 -51.52
CA SER A 186 -9.44 -42.07 -51.07
C SER A 186 -7.98 -41.62 -50.94
N GLN A 187 -7.48 -40.77 -51.85
CA GLN A 187 -6.14 -40.20 -51.74
C GLN A 187 -5.99 -39.23 -50.55
N LEU A 188 -7.02 -38.43 -50.25
CA LEU A 188 -7.05 -37.58 -49.06
C LEU A 188 -7.08 -38.41 -47.78
N GLN A 189 -7.92 -39.46 -47.71
CA GLN A 189 -7.99 -40.36 -46.57
C GLN A 189 -6.65 -41.09 -46.33
N MET A 190 -5.99 -41.56 -47.40
CA MET A 190 -4.66 -42.18 -47.30
C MET A 190 -3.61 -41.19 -46.78
N LYS A 191 -3.59 -39.95 -47.30
CA LYS A 191 -2.72 -38.88 -46.78
C LYS A 191 -3.03 -38.51 -45.32
N LEU A 192 -4.31 -38.59 -44.90
CA LEU A 192 -4.71 -38.35 -43.52
C LEU A 192 -4.17 -39.46 -42.60
N ALA A 193 -4.30 -40.72 -43.01
CA ALA A 193 -3.77 -41.87 -42.28
C ALA A 193 -2.23 -41.84 -42.20
N GLU A 194 -1.54 -41.48 -43.30
CA GLU A 194 -0.10 -41.22 -43.30
C GLU A 194 0.28 -40.07 -42.35
N TYR A 195 -0.46 -38.96 -42.34
CA TYR A 195 -0.17 -37.82 -41.46
C TYR A 195 -0.38 -38.18 -39.98
N LEU A 196 -1.44 -38.90 -39.65
CA LEU A 196 -1.74 -39.34 -38.28
C LEU A 196 -0.70 -40.36 -37.78
N SER A 197 -0.43 -41.43 -38.55
CA SER A 197 0.57 -42.46 -38.19
C SER A 197 2.01 -41.94 -38.14
N LYS A 198 2.31 -40.84 -38.83
CA LYS A 198 3.61 -40.15 -38.80
C LYS A 198 3.69 -39.07 -37.72
N LYS A 199 2.58 -38.76 -37.05
CA LYS A 199 2.49 -37.90 -35.87
C LYS A 199 2.45 -38.72 -34.57
N SER A 200 1.99 -39.96 -34.61
CA SER A 200 2.08 -40.92 -33.50
C SER A 200 3.50 -41.52 -33.39
N GLY A 201 4.42 -40.75 -32.83
CA GLY A 201 5.53 -41.34 -32.07
C GLY A 201 5.00 -41.85 -30.72
N ASP A 202 5.60 -42.91 -30.16
CA ASP A 202 5.06 -43.59 -28.98
C ASP A 202 4.89 -42.64 -27.77
N ASP A 203 5.82 -41.71 -27.56
CA ASP A 203 5.74 -40.68 -26.51
C ASP A 203 4.51 -39.78 -26.67
N THR A 204 4.26 -39.27 -27.89
CA THR A 204 3.05 -38.47 -28.16
C THR A 204 1.77 -39.29 -28.00
N GLN A 205 1.76 -40.59 -28.34
CA GLN A 205 0.56 -41.40 -28.16
C GLN A 205 0.15 -41.49 -26.69
N LEU A 206 1.12 -41.60 -25.77
CA LEU A 206 0.85 -41.63 -24.33
C LEU A 206 0.33 -40.26 -23.81
N GLU A 207 0.88 -39.14 -24.31
CA GLU A 207 0.36 -37.80 -24.00
C GLU A 207 -1.06 -37.59 -24.53
N TRP A 208 -1.36 -38.03 -25.77
CA TRP A 208 -2.71 -37.95 -26.33
C TRP A 208 -3.69 -38.86 -25.58
N GLU A 209 -3.29 -40.06 -25.15
CA GLU A 209 -4.14 -40.98 -24.38
C GLU A 209 -4.39 -40.48 -22.95
N MET A 210 -3.40 -39.84 -22.32
CA MET A 210 -3.57 -39.15 -21.04
C MET A 210 -4.48 -37.92 -21.17
N LEU A 211 -4.29 -37.09 -22.20
CA LEU A 211 -5.14 -35.92 -22.45
C LEU A 211 -6.57 -36.31 -22.85
N VAL A 212 -6.75 -37.41 -23.60
CA VAL A 212 -8.08 -37.97 -23.91
C VAL A 212 -8.75 -38.55 -22.67
N THR A 213 -8.02 -39.24 -21.78
CA THR A 213 -8.62 -39.74 -20.53
C THR A 213 -8.90 -38.64 -19.50
N GLU A 214 -8.09 -37.58 -19.44
CA GLU A 214 -8.40 -36.37 -18.67
C GLU A 214 -9.64 -35.66 -19.24
N GLN A 215 -9.71 -35.47 -20.57
CA GLN A 215 -10.88 -34.89 -21.22
C GLN A 215 -12.15 -35.75 -21.04
N LEU A 216 -12.02 -37.09 -21.02
CA LEU A 216 -13.12 -38.02 -20.77
C LEU A 216 -13.58 -37.94 -19.31
N GLN A 217 -12.67 -37.79 -18.34
CA GLN A 217 -13.01 -37.55 -16.94
C GLN A 217 -13.64 -36.19 -16.72
N GLU A 218 -13.24 -35.14 -17.46
CA GLU A 218 -13.97 -33.87 -17.47
C GLU A 218 -15.37 -34.02 -18.04
N TYR A 219 -15.52 -34.69 -19.19
CA TYR A 219 -16.82 -34.98 -19.78
C TYR A 219 -17.71 -35.78 -18.82
N GLU A 220 -17.17 -36.78 -18.12
CA GLU A 220 -17.87 -37.55 -17.09
C GLU A 220 -18.27 -36.67 -15.89
N LYS A 221 -17.41 -35.78 -15.40
CA LYS A 221 -17.77 -34.78 -14.37
C LYS A 221 -18.91 -33.88 -14.85
N TYR A 222 -18.85 -33.35 -16.06
CA TYR A 222 -19.91 -32.50 -16.63
C TYR A 222 -21.22 -33.27 -16.84
N MET A 223 -21.16 -34.54 -17.28
CA MET A 223 -22.36 -35.39 -17.41
C MET A 223 -22.98 -35.70 -16.05
N ASN A 224 -22.17 -36.00 -15.02
CA ASN A 224 -22.64 -36.24 -13.66
C ASN A 224 -23.30 -34.97 -13.08
N ILE A 225 -22.67 -33.80 -13.24
CA ILE A 225 -23.27 -32.50 -12.86
C ILE A 225 -24.60 -32.28 -13.62
N LEU A 226 -24.67 -32.59 -14.92
CA LEU A 226 -25.89 -32.46 -15.70
C LEU A 226 -26.99 -33.42 -15.23
N THR A 227 -26.66 -34.66 -14.86
CA THR A 227 -27.63 -35.61 -14.30
C THR A 227 -28.10 -35.21 -12.91
N ASP A 228 -27.20 -34.68 -12.06
CA ASP A 228 -27.54 -34.20 -10.72
C ASP A 228 -28.44 -32.96 -10.80
N MET A 229 -28.11 -31.98 -11.66
CA MET A 229 -28.97 -30.81 -11.91
C MET A 229 -30.32 -31.21 -12.52
N LYS A 230 -30.36 -32.22 -13.40
CA LYS A 230 -31.61 -32.75 -13.95
C LYS A 230 -32.45 -33.45 -12.88
N HIS A 231 -31.82 -34.25 -12.00
CA HIS A 231 -32.49 -34.90 -10.87
C HIS A 231 -33.07 -33.86 -9.91
N GLN A 232 -32.27 -32.86 -9.54
CA GLN A 232 -32.67 -31.74 -8.68
C GLN A 232 -33.88 -31.00 -9.27
N LEU A 233 -33.83 -30.66 -10.56
CA LEU A 233 -34.94 -30.03 -11.27
C LEU A 233 -36.21 -30.90 -11.27
N THR A 234 -36.09 -32.22 -11.43
CA THR A 234 -37.27 -33.11 -11.32
C THR A 234 -37.83 -33.17 -9.90
N THR A 235 -36.99 -33.28 -8.86
CA THR A 235 -37.47 -33.31 -7.47
C THR A 235 -38.08 -31.99 -7.03
N ASP A 236 -37.53 -30.85 -7.47
CA ASP A 236 -38.06 -29.53 -7.14
C ASP A 236 -39.37 -29.26 -7.89
N SER A 237 -39.49 -29.72 -9.14
CA SER A 237 -40.73 -29.69 -9.92
C SER A 237 -41.83 -30.55 -9.28
N GLU A 238 -41.52 -31.78 -8.86
CA GLU A 238 -42.45 -32.67 -8.18
C GLU A 238 -42.89 -32.11 -6.81
N ALA A 239 -41.97 -31.54 -6.03
CA ALA A 239 -42.29 -30.90 -4.76
C ALA A 239 -43.16 -29.64 -4.94
N ALA A 240 -42.86 -28.80 -5.93
CA ALA A 240 -43.66 -27.63 -6.26
C ALA A 240 -45.07 -28.00 -6.76
N GLN A 241 -45.19 -29.07 -7.56
CA GLN A 241 -46.48 -29.59 -8.01
C GLN A 241 -47.31 -30.13 -6.84
N GLN A 242 -46.72 -30.93 -5.94
CA GLN A 242 -47.39 -31.43 -4.73
C GLN A 242 -47.87 -30.28 -3.84
N GLN A 243 -47.03 -29.26 -3.62
CA GLN A 243 -47.40 -28.06 -2.86
C GLN A 243 -48.53 -27.28 -3.54
N ALA A 244 -48.50 -27.15 -4.88
CA ALA A 244 -49.57 -26.50 -5.64
C ALA A 244 -50.90 -27.27 -5.59
N GLU A 245 -50.87 -28.61 -5.56
CA GLU A 245 -52.05 -29.45 -5.39
C GLU A 245 -52.63 -29.36 -3.98
N GLU A 246 -51.80 -29.39 -2.93
CA GLU A 246 -52.29 -29.17 -1.56
C GLU A 246 -52.88 -27.76 -1.40
N LEU A 247 -52.22 -26.72 -1.92
CA LEU A 247 -52.74 -25.34 -1.85
C LEU A 247 -54.06 -25.18 -2.63
N LYS A 248 -54.24 -25.88 -3.76
CA LYS A 248 -55.53 -25.94 -4.47
C LYS A 248 -56.61 -26.61 -3.60
N LEU A 249 -56.31 -27.75 -2.98
CA LEU A 249 -57.25 -28.47 -2.11
C LEU A 249 -57.65 -27.63 -0.88
N GLN A 250 -56.67 -27.04 -0.19
CA GLN A 250 -56.91 -26.12 0.93
C GLN A 250 -57.67 -24.85 0.50
N SER A 251 -57.49 -24.38 -0.73
CA SER A 251 -58.25 -23.25 -1.27
C SER A 251 -59.70 -23.64 -1.54
N GLN A 252 -59.95 -24.80 -2.16
CA GLN A 252 -61.30 -25.27 -2.44
C GLN A 252 -62.07 -25.50 -1.14
N GLU A 253 -61.48 -26.18 -0.16
CA GLU A 253 -62.10 -26.45 1.14
C GLU A 253 -62.51 -25.15 1.88
N LYS A 254 -61.74 -24.07 1.72
CA LYS A 254 -62.06 -22.73 2.27
C LYS A 254 -63.18 -22.04 1.48
N VAL A 255 -63.21 -22.17 0.14
CA VAL A 255 -64.30 -21.66 -0.70
C VAL A 255 -65.61 -22.37 -0.35
N ASP A 256 -65.61 -23.69 -0.25
CA ASP A 256 -66.78 -24.50 0.08
C ASP A 256 -67.34 -24.14 1.46
N LYS A 257 -66.48 -23.95 2.47
CA LYS A 257 -66.90 -23.49 3.81
C LYS A 257 -67.57 -22.11 3.76
N VAL A 258 -66.92 -21.14 3.10
CA VAL A 258 -67.45 -19.77 2.98
C VAL A 258 -68.77 -19.73 2.20
N GLU A 259 -68.92 -20.52 1.14
CA GLU A 259 -70.15 -20.59 0.35
C GLU A 259 -71.30 -21.23 1.16
N ASN A 260 -71.04 -22.29 1.93
CA ASN A 260 -72.04 -22.88 2.84
C ASN A 260 -72.48 -21.88 3.92
N GLU A 261 -71.54 -21.25 4.64
CA GLU A 261 -71.84 -20.21 5.63
C GLU A 261 -72.61 -19.02 5.03
N TRP A 262 -72.26 -18.63 3.79
CA TRP A 262 -72.95 -17.57 3.05
C TRP A 262 -74.39 -17.95 2.69
N GLN A 263 -74.62 -19.17 2.21
CA GLN A 263 -75.97 -19.66 1.89
C GLN A 263 -76.86 -19.74 3.14
N GLU A 264 -76.33 -20.21 4.27
CA GLU A 264 -77.05 -20.20 5.55
C GLU A 264 -77.40 -18.77 6.00
N PHE A 265 -76.44 -17.84 5.94
CA PHE A 265 -76.67 -16.43 6.27
C PHE A 265 -77.72 -15.77 5.38
N VAL A 266 -77.67 -16.00 4.06
CA VAL A 266 -78.66 -15.50 3.10
C VAL A 266 -80.03 -16.13 3.33
N ALA A 267 -80.11 -17.41 3.70
CA ALA A 267 -81.36 -18.07 4.05
C ALA A 267 -81.97 -17.48 5.35
N LEU A 268 -81.16 -17.27 6.39
CA LEU A 268 -81.57 -16.62 7.64
C LEU A 268 -82.07 -15.18 7.39
N LYS A 269 -81.30 -14.40 6.62
CA LYS A 269 -81.65 -13.02 6.23
C LYS A 269 -82.97 -12.96 5.46
N ARG A 270 -83.16 -13.87 4.49
CA ARG A 270 -84.43 -14.03 3.75
C ARG A 270 -85.58 -14.37 4.69
N HIS A 271 -85.41 -15.34 5.59
CA HIS A 271 -86.44 -15.78 6.54
C HIS A 271 -86.87 -14.68 7.51
N ILE A 272 -85.92 -13.95 8.11
CA ILE A 272 -86.21 -12.84 9.02
C ILE A 272 -86.94 -11.72 8.27
N ALA A 273 -86.44 -11.31 7.10
CA ALA A 273 -87.05 -10.24 6.32
C ALA A 273 -88.47 -10.60 5.86
N MET A 274 -88.71 -11.83 5.39
CA MET A 274 -90.05 -12.32 5.07
C MET A 274 -90.96 -12.34 6.29
N THR A 275 -90.47 -12.78 7.46
CA THR A 275 -91.27 -12.87 8.69
C THR A 275 -91.71 -11.51 9.20
N VAL A 276 -90.84 -10.50 9.11
CA VAL A 276 -91.17 -9.10 9.48
C VAL A 276 -92.12 -8.48 8.44
N LEU A 277 -91.75 -8.49 7.16
CA LEU A 277 -92.49 -7.76 6.12
C LEU A 277 -93.87 -8.39 5.83
N SER A 278 -94.04 -9.71 5.97
CA SER A 278 -95.34 -10.36 5.74
C SER A 278 -96.43 -9.91 6.73
N ARG A 279 -96.05 -9.41 7.90
CA ARG A 279 -96.99 -8.85 8.88
C ARG A 279 -97.56 -7.48 8.46
N CYS A 280 -96.85 -6.75 7.61
CA CYS A 280 -97.21 -5.38 7.21
C CYS A 280 -97.71 -5.28 5.76
N LEU A 281 -97.22 -6.15 4.86
CA LEU A 281 -97.44 -6.05 3.41
C LEU A 281 -98.17 -7.28 2.82
N GLY A 282 -98.36 -8.35 3.60
CA GLY A 282 -98.86 -9.62 3.10
C GLY A 282 -97.79 -10.45 2.35
N LYS A 283 -97.99 -11.78 2.31
CA LYS A 283 -96.96 -12.76 1.94
C LYS A 283 -96.33 -12.57 0.55
N GLN A 284 -97.12 -12.23 -0.46
CA GLN A 284 -96.63 -12.15 -1.85
C GLN A 284 -95.85 -10.85 -2.10
N ALA A 285 -96.32 -9.73 -1.58
CA ALA A 285 -95.63 -8.44 -1.70
C ALA A 285 -94.37 -8.38 -0.82
N SER A 286 -94.38 -9.02 0.35
CA SER A 286 -93.17 -9.17 1.18
C SER A 286 -92.11 -10.02 0.48
N GLN A 287 -92.49 -11.18 -0.08
CA GLN A 287 -91.57 -12.05 -0.82
C GLN A 287 -90.92 -11.31 -2.00
N ALA A 288 -91.73 -10.73 -2.89
CA ALA A 288 -91.22 -10.01 -4.06
C ALA A 288 -90.30 -8.83 -3.67
N LYS A 289 -90.58 -8.14 -2.56
CA LYS A 289 -89.72 -7.06 -2.06
C LYS A 289 -88.39 -7.59 -1.51
N VAL A 290 -88.41 -8.69 -0.75
CA VAL A 290 -87.19 -9.34 -0.20
C VAL A 290 -86.29 -9.85 -1.32
N GLU A 291 -86.87 -10.57 -2.29
CA GLU A 291 -86.15 -11.10 -3.46
C GLU A 291 -85.55 -9.96 -4.29
N SER A 292 -86.31 -8.89 -4.55
CA SER A 292 -85.82 -7.69 -5.23
C SER A 292 -84.63 -7.05 -4.50
N THR A 293 -84.67 -6.95 -3.16
CA THR A 293 -83.56 -6.41 -2.37
C THR A 293 -82.33 -7.32 -2.34
N LEU A 294 -82.51 -8.63 -2.17
CA LEU A 294 -81.39 -9.60 -2.19
C LEU A 294 -80.73 -9.65 -3.58
N ALA A 295 -81.51 -9.63 -4.66
CA ALA A 295 -80.97 -9.59 -6.02
C ALA A 295 -80.27 -8.27 -6.36
N ALA A 296 -80.62 -7.16 -5.70
CA ALA A 296 -79.91 -5.88 -5.81
C ALA A 296 -78.61 -5.87 -4.98
N GLU A 297 -78.63 -6.49 -3.81
CA GLU A 297 -77.45 -6.66 -2.95
C GLU A 297 -76.41 -7.59 -3.58
N GLN A 298 -76.82 -8.75 -4.10
CA GLN A 298 -75.93 -9.71 -4.76
C GLN A 298 -75.14 -9.04 -5.90
N ARG A 299 -75.80 -8.28 -6.77
CA ARG A 299 -75.12 -7.54 -7.86
C ARG A 299 -74.04 -6.59 -7.34
N ARG A 300 -74.27 -5.91 -6.21
CA ARG A 300 -73.25 -5.04 -5.57
C ARG A 300 -72.11 -5.84 -4.94
N GLN A 301 -72.38 -7.05 -4.45
CA GLN A 301 -71.32 -7.95 -3.97
C GLN A 301 -70.51 -8.51 -5.14
N ASP A 302 -71.14 -8.90 -6.24
CA ASP A 302 -70.46 -9.37 -7.47
C ASP A 302 -69.55 -8.26 -8.05
N GLU A 303 -70.04 -7.01 -8.08
CA GLU A 303 -69.25 -5.81 -8.41
C GLU A 303 -68.04 -5.67 -7.48
N LEU A 304 -68.24 -5.77 -6.16
CA LEU A 304 -67.17 -5.63 -5.16
C LEU A 304 -66.15 -6.77 -5.23
N ILE A 305 -66.57 -8.01 -5.49
CA ILE A 305 -65.69 -9.17 -5.68
C ILE A 305 -64.84 -8.97 -6.93
N LYS A 306 -65.43 -8.55 -8.05
CA LYS A 306 -64.72 -8.22 -9.29
C LYS A 306 -63.69 -7.10 -9.08
N LEU A 307 -64.02 -6.06 -8.31
CA LEU A 307 -63.10 -4.97 -7.97
C LEU A 307 -61.97 -5.42 -7.03
N ARG A 308 -62.27 -6.22 -6.00
CA ARG A 308 -61.25 -6.80 -5.09
C ARG A 308 -60.28 -7.71 -5.85
N LEU A 309 -60.79 -8.57 -6.74
CA LEU A 309 -59.97 -9.46 -7.57
C LEU A 309 -59.08 -8.66 -8.55
N LYS A 310 -59.59 -7.57 -9.15
CA LYS A 310 -58.77 -6.62 -9.93
C LYS A 310 -57.69 -5.97 -9.07
N HIS A 311 -58.01 -5.49 -7.87
CA HIS A 311 -57.04 -4.87 -6.96
C HIS A 311 -55.93 -5.84 -6.53
N ILE A 312 -56.27 -7.09 -6.21
CA ILE A 312 -55.29 -8.15 -5.88
C ILE A 312 -54.37 -8.42 -7.08
N LYS A 313 -54.93 -8.59 -8.29
CA LYS A 313 -54.14 -8.77 -9.53
C LYS A 313 -53.19 -7.59 -9.79
N LEU A 314 -53.66 -6.35 -9.58
CA LEU A 314 -52.83 -5.15 -9.72
C LEU A 314 -51.72 -5.09 -8.67
N LYS A 315 -52.02 -5.36 -7.38
CA LYS A 315 -51.01 -5.41 -6.31
C LYS A 315 -49.94 -6.48 -6.60
N MET A 316 -50.33 -7.64 -7.11
CA MET A 316 -49.39 -8.69 -7.53
C MET A 316 -48.59 -8.30 -8.78
N LYS A 317 -49.13 -7.49 -9.70
CA LYS A 317 -48.34 -6.96 -10.83
C LYS A 317 -47.33 -5.92 -10.37
N ILE A 318 -47.73 -5.00 -9.49
CA ILE A 318 -46.85 -4.00 -8.88
C ILE A 318 -45.69 -4.69 -8.16
N GLY A 319 -45.96 -5.63 -7.25
CA GLY A 319 -44.90 -6.34 -6.51
C GLY A 319 -43.95 -7.19 -7.36
N ARG A 320 -44.34 -7.57 -8.60
CA ARG A 320 -43.42 -8.19 -9.57
C ARG A 320 -42.55 -7.15 -10.26
N LEU A 321 -43.15 -6.07 -10.78
CA LEU A 321 -42.40 -4.96 -11.41
C LEU A 321 -41.43 -4.30 -10.42
N GLU A 322 -41.79 -4.21 -9.14
CA GLU A 322 -40.92 -3.73 -8.06
C GLU A 322 -39.76 -4.71 -7.76
N ALA A 323 -39.93 -6.01 -8.02
CA ALA A 323 -38.85 -6.98 -7.89
C ALA A 323 -37.92 -6.93 -9.11
N GLU A 324 -38.49 -7.07 -10.30
CA GLU A 324 -37.83 -6.94 -11.60
C GLU A 324 -36.97 -5.65 -11.68
N LEU A 325 -37.49 -4.50 -11.23
CA LEU A 325 -36.75 -3.24 -11.22
C LEU A 325 -35.60 -3.21 -10.18
N ARG A 326 -35.70 -3.91 -9.05
CA ARG A 326 -34.57 -4.04 -8.10
C ARG A 326 -33.52 -5.01 -8.61
N ASP A 327 -33.94 -6.11 -9.23
CA ASP A 327 -33.05 -7.11 -9.79
C ASP A 327 -32.25 -6.46 -10.95
N GLU A 328 -32.89 -5.61 -11.77
CA GLU A 328 -32.24 -4.74 -12.75
C GLU A 328 -31.39 -3.60 -12.13
N GLU A 329 -31.74 -3.05 -10.97
CA GLU A 329 -30.89 -2.07 -10.26
C GLU A 329 -29.63 -2.73 -9.65
N GLU A 330 -29.70 -4.01 -9.30
CA GLU A 330 -28.56 -4.79 -8.80
C GLU A 330 -27.64 -5.27 -9.94
N HIS A 331 -28.21 -5.83 -11.02
CA HIS A 331 -27.49 -6.44 -12.15
C HIS A 331 -27.20 -5.48 -13.31
N GLY A 332 -28.08 -4.51 -13.57
CA GLY A 332 -27.96 -3.50 -14.63
C GLY A 332 -27.02 -2.33 -14.28
N ARG A 333 -26.26 -2.44 -13.18
CA ARG A 333 -25.21 -1.51 -12.81
C ARG A 333 -24.08 -1.58 -13.85
N ASP A 334 -24.02 -0.56 -14.72
CA ASP A 334 -23.17 -0.53 -15.91
C ASP A 334 -21.73 -1.04 -15.64
N PRO A 335 -21.26 -2.09 -16.34
CA PRO A 335 -19.89 -2.58 -16.23
C PRO A 335 -18.82 -1.49 -16.42
N LEU A 336 -19.09 -0.46 -17.23
CA LEU A 336 -18.20 0.69 -17.39
C LEU A 336 -18.19 1.61 -16.17
N GLN A 337 -19.35 1.83 -15.52
CA GLN A 337 -19.41 2.53 -14.22
C GLN A 337 -18.61 1.76 -13.15
N VAL A 338 -18.81 0.45 -13.06
CA VAL A 338 -18.08 -0.40 -12.09
C VAL A 338 -16.56 -0.35 -12.34
N GLN A 339 -16.12 -0.39 -13.60
CA GLN A 339 -14.71 -0.20 -13.95
C GLN A 339 -14.20 1.21 -13.61
N PHE A 340 -15.01 2.25 -13.81
CA PHE A 340 -14.65 3.63 -13.46
C PHE A 340 -14.48 3.81 -11.95
N GLU A 341 -15.38 3.26 -11.14
CA GLU A 341 -15.29 3.26 -9.67
C GLU A 341 -14.04 2.50 -9.19
N GLN A 342 -13.76 1.32 -9.77
CA GLN A 342 -12.52 0.57 -9.50
C GLN A 342 -11.26 1.36 -9.87
N LEU A 343 -11.22 2.02 -11.03
CA LEU A 343 -10.10 2.87 -11.46
C LEU A 343 -9.93 4.10 -10.56
N GLN A 344 -11.03 4.67 -10.07
CA GLN A 344 -11.00 5.78 -9.11
C GLN A 344 -10.42 5.33 -7.76
N ALA A 345 -10.84 4.18 -7.25
CA ALA A 345 -10.30 3.58 -6.02
C ALA A 345 -8.81 3.23 -6.15
N ALA A 346 -8.40 2.62 -7.27
CA ALA A 346 -7.00 2.30 -7.55
C ALA A 346 -6.12 3.57 -7.64
N ARG A 347 -6.59 4.61 -8.32
CA ARG A 347 -5.92 5.93 -8.38
C ARG A 347 -5.80 6.59 -7.01
N LEU A 348 -6.82 6.44 -6.16
CA LEU A 348 -6.79 6.96 -4.79
C LEU A 348 -5.74 6.24 -3.93
N GLU A 349 -5.64 4.91 -3.99
CA GLU A 349 -4.61 4.19 -3.23
C GLU A 349 -3.20 4.44 -3.79
N GLN A 350 -3.04 4.55 -5.11
CA GLN A 350 -1.77 4.97 -5.72
C GLN A 350 -1.32 6.35 -5.21
N ARG A 351 -2.25 7.31 -5.06
CA ARG A 351 -1.97 8.62 -4.48
C ARG A 351 -1.52 8.50 -3.02
N LYS A 352 -2.25 7.77 -2.17
CA LYS A 352 -1.84 7.53 -0.77
C LYS A 352 -0.46 6.88 -0.68
N GLN A 353 -0.12 5.97 -1.58
CA GLN A 353 1.18 5.31 -1.58
C GLN A 353 2.32 6.24 -1.99
N ALA A 354 2.09 7.11 -3.00
CA ALA A 354 3.04 8.17 -3.36
C ALA A 354 3.22 9.19 -2.23
N GLU A 355 2.15 9.53 -1.50
CA GLU A 355 2.16 10.42 -0.35
C GLU A 355 3.01 9.83 0.81
N LYS A 356 2.77 8.57 1.20
CA LYS A 356 3.62 7.84 2.16
C LYS A 356 5.10 7.84 1.75
N GLN A 357 5.40 7.57 0.47
CA GLN A 357 6.77 7.59 -0.05
C GLN A 357 7.40 9.00 -0.03
N SER A 358 6.62 10.05 -0.29
CA SER A 358 7.10 11.44 -0.19
C SER A 358 7.40 11.84 1.25
N GLU A 359 6.56 11.42 2.20
CA GLU A 359 6.80 11.58 3.63
C GLU A 359 8.08 10.85 4.09
N GLU A 360 8.27 9.60 3.66
CA GLU A 360 9.47 8.80 3.99
C GLU A 360 10.74 9.42 3.41
N SER A 361 10.68 9.91 2.17
CA SER A 361 11.76 10.66 1.52
C SER A 361 12.10 11.93 2.30
N LEU A 362 11.11 12.74 2.69
CA LEU A 362 11.30 13.95 3.49
C LEU A 362 11.87 13.62 4.89
N LYS A 363 11.40 12.55 5.53
CA LYS A 363 11.94 12.06 6.82
C LYS A 363 13.40 11.60 6.67
N LEU A 364 13.80 11.06 5.51
CA LEU A 364 15.19 10.71 5.22
C LEU A 364 16.04 11.95 4.92
N GLN A 365 15.55 12.90 4.13
CA GLN A 365 16.21 14.18 3.85
C GLN A 365 16.51 14.94 5.15
N ASN A 366 15.53 15.02 6.07
CA ASN A 366 15.73 15.67 7.37
C ASN A 366 16.79 14.97 8.24
N LYS A 367 16.87 13.63 8.22
CA LYS A 367 17.95 12.86 8.87
C LYS A 367 19.31 13.15 8.25
N ILE A 368 19.39 13.27 6.93
CA ILE A 368 20.63 13.63 6.22
C ILE A 368 21.08 15.04 6.61
N SER A 369 20.18 16.04 6.57
CA SER A 369 20.47 17.42 6.96
C SER A 369 20.99 17.54 8.39
N SER A 370 20.32 16.89 9.36
CA SER A 370 20.79 16.87 10.76
C SER A 370 22.13 16.13 10.92
N SER A 371 22.37 15.07 10.15
CA SER A 371 23.67 14.38 10.14
C SER A 371 24.79 15.26 9.57
N LEU A 372 24.51 16.05 8.53
CA LEU A 372 25.45 17.01 7.95
C LEU A 372 25.77 18.16 8.92
N GLU A 373 24.78 18.65 9.68
CA GLU A 373 24.98 19.63 10.76
C GLU A 373 25.93 19.07 11.84
N VAL A 374 25.67 17.85 12.32
CA VAL A 374 26.54 17.17 13.30
C VAL A 374 27.94 16.94 12.75
N LEU A 375 28.09 16.54 11.48
CA LEU A 375 29.40 16.40 10.82
C LEU A 375 30.13 17.74 10.68
N SER A 376 29.42 18.84 10.41
CA SER A 376 30.00 20.20 10.39
C SER A 376 30.52 20.60 11.78
N ASN A 377 29.70 20.39 12.82
CA ASN A 377 30.07 20.64 14.22
C ASN A 377 31.27 19.78 14.68
N ILE A 378 31.41 18.55 14.17
CA ILE A 378 32.58 17.68 14.42
C ILE A 378 33.81 18.21 13.66
N LYS A 379 33.67 18.59 12.39
CA LYS A 379 34.74 19.16 11.57
C LYS A 379 35.33 20.44 12.19
N GLU A 380 34.47 21.33 12.68
CA GLU A 380 34.90 22.57 13.35
C GLU A 380 35.66 22.27 14.65
N LYS A 381 35.11 21.39 15.51
CA LYS A 381 35.80 20.96 16.74
C LYS A 381 37.13 20.27 16.46
N LEU A 382 37.23 19.49 15.38
CA LEU A 382 38.50 18.88 14.95
C LEU A 382 39.51 19.95 14.55
N PHE A 383 39.10 20.95 13.76
CA PHE A 383 39.95 22.07 13.37
C PHE A 383 40.47 22.87 14.58
N TRP A 384 39.60 23.22 15.54
CA TRP A 384 40.01 23.91 16.76
C TRP A 384 41.00 23.08 17.61
N ASN A 385 40.72 21.78 17.80
CA ASN A 385 41.64 20.88 18.49
C ASN A 385 43.00 20.75 17.76
N GLN A 386 42.99 20.72 16.42
CA GLN A 386 44.22 20.68 15.63
C GLN A 386 45.06 21.96 15.81
N MET A 387 44.43 23.14 15.80
CA MET A 387 45.12 24.41 16.07
C MET A 387 45.68 24.47 17.50
N GLU A 388 44.92 24.01 18.49
CA GLU A 388 45.37 23.96 19.89
C GLU A 388 46.57 22.99 20.06
N VAL A 389 46.55 21.83 19.40
CA VAL A 389 47.66 20.87 19.38
C VAL A 389 48.92 21.46 18.75
N GLN A 390 48.80 22.25 17.67
CA GLN A 390 49.96 22.92 17.07
C GLN A 390 50.53 23.99 18.01
N SER A 391 49.70 24.85 18.61
CA SER A 391 50.17 25.82 19.61
C SER A 391 50.84 25.16 20.82
N LYS A 392 50.30 24.04 21.32
CA LYS A 392 50.92 23.25 22.40
C LYS A 392 52.26 22.62 21.99
N ARG A 393 52.42 22.21 20.73
CA ARG A 393 53.71 21.73 20.18
C ARG A 393 54.74 22.86 20.08
N GLU A 394 54.34 24.05 19.66
CA GLU A 394 55.21 25.23 19.62
C GLU A 394 55.68 25.64 21.03
N GLN A 395 54.77 25.67 22.00
CA GLN A 395 55.09 25.91 23.41
C GLN A 395 56.06 24.85 23.96
N LEU A 396 55.83 23.57 23.66
CA LEU A 396 56.74 22.49 24.04
C LEU A 396 58.14 22.70 23.44
N ALA A 397 58.25 22.97 22.14
CA ALA A 397 59.53 23.22 21.47
C ALA A 397 60.28 24.44 22.05
N GLN A 398 59.57 25.51 22.43
CA GLN A 398 60.15 26.66 23.13
C GLN A 398 60.71 26.28 24.51
N VAL A 399 59.98 25.47 25.28
CA VAL A 399 60.43 24.97 26.59
C VAL A 399 61.62 24.02 26.44
N GLU A 400 61.60 23.10 25.48
CA GLU A 400 62.71 22.19 25.19
C GLU A 400 63.98 22.95 24.79
N ALA A 401 63.86 23.96 23.91
CA ALA A 401 64.95 24.85 23.55
C ALA A 401 65.48 25.66 24.76
N MET A 402 64.61 26.09 25.66
CA MET A 402 65.02 26.75 26.91
C MET A 402 65.77 25.77 27.84
N VAL A 403 65.28 24.55 27.99
CA VAL A 403 65.91 23.48 28.78
C VAL A 403 67.28 23.10 28.21
N ALA A 404 67.42 23.01 26.89
CA ALA A 404 68.71 22.79 26.22
C ALA A 404 69.71 23.93 26.56
N ARG A 405 69.32 25.19 26.36
CA ARG A 405 70.15 26.36 26.72
C ARG A 405 70.56 26.37 28.21
N LYS A 406 69.69 25.93 29.12
CA LYS A 406 70.00 25.81 30.56
C LYS A 406 70.94 24.63 30.86
N ARG A 407 70.82 23.49 30.16
CA ARG A 407 71.75 22.35 30.24
C ARG A 407 73.15 22.72 29.74
N ASP A 408 73.24 23.47 28.65
CA ASP A 408 74.51 23.98 28.11
C ASP A 408 75.18 24.94 29.08
N LEU A 409 74.44 25.93 29.60
CA LEU A 409 74.93 26.88 30.60
C LEU A 409 75.44 26.15 31.85
N LEU A 410 74.66 25.22 32.40
CA LEU A 410 75.07 24.40 33.56
C LEU A 410 76.34 23.60 33.27
N THR A 411 76.50 23.09 32.06
CA THR A 411 77.70 22.34 31.64
C THR A 411 78.92 23.26 31.56
N ARG A 412 78.79 24.44 30.96
CA ARG A 412 79.85 25.48 30.92
C ARG A 412 80.23 25.94 32.33
N THR A 413 79.27 26.18 33.23
CA THR A 413 79.54 26.55 34.63
C THR A 413 80.22 25.43 35.41
N LYS A 414 79.82 24.15 35.20
CA LYS A 414 80.53 22.99 35.78
C LYS A 414 81.97 22.89 35.28
N GLN A 415 82.21 23.12 33.98
CA GLN A 415 83.56 23.14 33.40
C GLN A 415 84.41 24.28 33.97
N ALA A 416 83.87 25.50 34.05
CA ALA A 416 84.56 26.66 34.63
C ALA A 416 84.91 26.43 36.12
N ARG A 417 83.99 25.86 36.91
CA ARG A 417 84.27 25.43 38.29
C ARG A 417 85.40 24.41 38.34
N ASN A 418 85.38 23.38 37.47
CA ASN A 418 86.41 22.35 37.44
C ASN A 418 87.78 22.91 37.01
N ASN A 419 87.82 23.92 36.13
CA ASN A 419 89.04 24.66 35.80
C ASN A 419 89.58 25.37 37.05
N LEU A 420 88.76 26.22 37.69
CA LEU A 420 89.14 26.94 38.92
C LEU A 420 89.57 26.00 40.06
N GLN A 421 88.99 24.80 40.17
CA GLN A 421 89.42 23.79 41.13
C GLN A 421 90.82 23.24 40.82
N ARG A 422 91.14 22.95 39.54
CA ARG A 422 92.49 22.58 39.11
C ARG A 422 93.49 23.72 39.29
N ASP A 423 93.13 24.94 38.92
CA ASP A 423 94.01 26.10 39.02
C ASP A 423 94.28 26.46 40.49
N ASN A 424 93.28 26.32 41.38
CA ASN A 424 93.45 26.46 42.82
C ASN A 424 94.33 25.37 43.43
N LEU A 425 94.26 24.13 42.94
CA LEU A 425 95.15 23.04 43.34
C LEU A 425 96.59 23.33 42.89
N ARG A 426 96.80 23.67 41.61
CA ARG A 426 98.10 24.06 41.05
C ARG A 426 98.71 25.26 41.78
N LEU A 427 97.91 26.26 42.14
CA LEU A 427 98.38 27.40 42.95
C LEU A 427 98.75 27.01 44.39
N LYS A 428 98.10 26.01 44.98
CA LYS A 428 98.52 25.45 46.29
C LYS A 428 99.85 24.72 46.18
N GLU A 429 100.04 23.93 45.14
CA GLU A 429 101.30 23.24 44.83
C GLU A 429 102.44 24.24 44.60
N CYS A 430 102.27 25.19 43.69
CA CYS A 430 103.27 26.22 43.37
C CYS A 430 103.58 27.18 44.53
N ARG A 431 102.70 27.32 45.53
CA ARG A 431 102.91 28.20 46.69
C ARG A 431 103.99 27.66 47.65
N GLY A 432 104.28 26.37 47.63
CA GLY A 432 105.39 25.76 48.38
C GLY A 432 105.46 26.20 49.85
N LEU A 433 106.65 26.63 50.31
CA LEU A 433 106.89 27.06 51.69
C LEU A 433 106.03 28.26 52.11
N LEU A 434 105.66 29.16 51.18
CA LEU A 434 104.75 30.28 51.49
C LEU A 434 103.35 29.81 51.90
N GLY A 435 103.02 28.53 51.71
CA GLY A 435 101.82 27.87 52.24
C GLY A 435 101.86 27.71 53.75
N ASN A 436 103.03 27.39 54.32
CA ASN A 436 103.22 27.05 55.72
C ASN A 436 104.07 28.12 56.43
N ARG A 437 103.39 29.05 57.11
CA ARG A 437 104.03 30.15 57.85
C ARG A 437 105.02 29.69 58.93
N VAL A 438 104.84 28.52 59.52
CA VAL A 438 105.77 28.00 60.54
C VAL A 438 107.09 27.62 59.86
N LEU A 439 107.00 26.75 58.84
CA LEU A 439 108.18 26.25 58.13
C LEU A 439 108.92 27.34 57.33
N LEU A 440 108.19 28.37 56.84
CA LEU A 440 108.82 29.56 56.27
C LEU A 440 109.55 30.38 57.34
N ARG A 441 108.96 30.57 58.53
CA ARG A 441 109.61 31.31 59.61
C ARG A 441 110.83 30.58 60.16
N ASP A 442 110.77 29.24 60.24
CA ASP A 442 111.94 28.42 60.59
C ASP A 442 113.04 28.59 59.54
N PHE A 443 112.71 28.63 58.25
CA PHE A 443 113.68 28.91 57.19
C PHE A 443 114.30 30.31 57.32
N GLU A 444 113.49 31.37 57.52
CA GLU A 444 113.96 32.73 57.82
C GLU A 444 114.94 32.72 59.00
N ASN A 445 114.56 32.13 60.14
CA ASN A 445 115.41 32.02 61.32
C ASN A 445 116.74 31.27 61.03
N THR A 446 116.73 30.24 60.16
CA THR A 446 117.97 29.52 59.78
C THR A 446 118.86 30.30 58.82
N VAL A 447 118.31 31.19 57.98
CA VAL A 447 119.09 32.10 57.15
C VAL A 447 119.70 33.19 58.02
N ASP A 448 118.91 33.86 58.86
CA ASP A 448 119.39 34.87 59.82
C ASP A 448 120.54 34.34 60.69
N ALA A 449 120.43 33.08 61.16
CA ALA A 449 121.47 32.41 61.94
C ALA A 449 122.71 32.02 61.10
N SER A 450 122.55 31.74 59.81
CA SER A 450 123.66 31.42 58.91
C SER A 450 124.44 32.67 58.52
N ASP A 451 123.73 33.75 58.17
CA ASP A 451 124.31 35.05 57.85
C ASP A 451 125.11 35.61 59.05
N HIS A 452 124.59 35.46 60.27
CA HIS A 452 125.33 35.85 61.48
C HIS A 452 126.58 34.97 61.72
N LEU A 453 126.55 33.68 61.38
CA LEU A 453 127.73 32.82 61.43
C LEU A 453 128.76 33.21 60.36
N GLU A 454 128.34 33.61 59.16
CA GLU A 454 129.25 34.11 58.12
C GLU A 454 129.83 35.48 58.49
N GLU A 455 129.05 36.38 59.10
CA GLU A 455 129.54 37.65 59.66
C GLU A 455 130.62 37.41 60.73
N GLN A 456 130.40 36.45 61.65
CA GLN A 456 131.43 36.06 62.62
C GLN A 456 132.68 35.49 61.93
N LEU A 457 132.51 34.69 60.87
CA LEU A 457 133.61 34.09 60.10
C LEU A 457 134.42 35.16 59.36
N GLU A 458 133.79 36.16 58.76
CA GLU A 458 134.48 37.28 58.12
C GLU A 458 135.16 38.20 59.14
N ASN A 459 134.54 38.49 60.28
CA ASN A 459 135.21 39.17 61.39
C ASN A 459 136.46 38.40 61.88
N LEU A 460 136.42 37.06 61.91
CA LEU A 460 137.58 36.22 62.23
C LEU A 460 138.65 36.25 61.13
N LYS A 461 138.28 36.24 59.84
CA LYS A 461 139.23 36.45 58.72
C LYS A 461 139.88 37.84 58.78
N CYS A 462 139.11 38.91 59.06
CA CYS A 462 139.65 40.26 59.24
C CYS A 462 140.67 40.30 60.39
N ARG A 463 140.33 39.74 61.56
CA ARG A 463 141.29 39.62 62.68
C ARG A 463 142.51 38.76 62.31
N GLN A 464 142.34 37.68 61.57
CA GLN A 464 143.45 36.87 61.07
C GLN A 464 144.35 37.66 60.12
N ALA A 465 143.77 38.52 59.26
CA ALA A 465 144.51 39.42 58.37
C ALA A 465 145.24 40.54 59.14
N GLU A 466 144.63 41.12 60.18
CA GLU A 466 145.29 42.06 61.10
C GLU A 466 146.46 41.41 61.86
N ILE A 467 146.26 40.18 62.34
CA ILE A 467 147.32 39.38 62.99
C ILE A 467 148.43 39.05 61.98
N ALA A 468 148.09 38.68 60.73
CA ALA A 468 149.08 38.44 59.68
C ALA A 468 149.86 39.72 59.31
N PHE A 469 149.18 40.86 59.20
CA PHE A 469 149.77 42.16 58.86
C PHE A 469 150.66 42.69 59.99
N SER A 470 150.22 42.55 61.25
CA SER A 470 151.05 42.88 62.42
C SER A 470 152.25 41.94 62.53
N CYS A 471 152.09 40.62 62.37
CA CYS A 471 153.20 39.66 62.28
C CYS A 471 154.17 40.00 61.13
N GLY A 472 153.68 40.48 59.99
CA GLY A 472 154.51 41.02 58.89
C GLY A 472 155.31 42.27 59.32
N ARG A 473 154.71 43.16 60.11
CA ARG A 473 155.36 44.32 60.71
C ARG A 473 156.46 43.91 61.72
N TRP A 474 156.20 42.90 62.56
CA TRP A 474 157.22 42.32 63.46
C TRP A 474 158.35 41.61 62.69
N LYS A 475 158.03 40.85 61.61
CA LYS A 475 159.04 40.23 60.73
C LYS A 475 159.92 41.23 59.98
N LYS A 476 159.44 42.47 59.74
CA LYS A 476 160.29 43.56 59.24
C LYS A 476 161.22 44.13 60.32
N LYS A 477 160.76 44.25 61.58
CA LYS A 477 161.62 44.65 62.70
C LYS A 477 162.75 43.65 62.98
N LEU A 478 162.51 42.34 62.80
CA LEU A 478 163.50 41.27 62.93
C LEU A 478 164.48 41.12 61.73
N LYS A 479 164.56 42.11 60.83
CA LYS A 479 165.52 42.12 59.71
C LYS A 479 166.39 43.39 59.65
N THR A 480 166.42 44.15 60.74
CA THR A 480 167.25 45.35 60.94
C THR A 480 168.05 45.29 62.24
N THR A 481 168.29 44.06 62.71
CA THR A 481 169.14 43.63 63.82
C THR A 481 169.74 42.29 63.43
#